data_AF-A0A920QF55-F1
#
_entry.id   AF-A0A920QF55-F1
#
_cell.length_a   1.000
_cell.length_b   1.000
_cell.length_c   1.000
_cell.angle_alpha   90.00
_cell.angle_beta   90.00
_cell.angle_gamma   90.00
#
_symmetry.space_group_name_H-M   'P 1'
#
loop_
_entity.id
_entity.type
_entity.pdbx_description
1 polymer ?
#
loop_
_entity_poly.entity_id
_entity_poly.type
_entity_poly.pdbx_seq_one_letter_code
_entity_poly.pdbx_strand_id
1 'polypeptide(L)'
;MMANGATPDERITWGFRCAVARVPKPSELVVLISGYERRLAKFVATPKNAALLLGQGETKVSQAFDQSQLAAMTTVANVILNLDELINK
;
A
#
# COMPACT_ATOMS: atom_id res chain seq x y z
N MET A 1 0.06 2.78 -7.78
CA MET A 1 -0.31 1.42 -7.31
C MET A 1 -1.78 1.10 -7.57
N MET A 2 -2.76 1.86 -7.06
CA MET A 2 -4.19 1.50 -7.12
C MET A 2 -4.75 1.24 -8.54
N ALA A 3 -4.27 1.94 -9.56
CA ALA A 3 -4.71 1.78 -10.94
C ALA A 3 -3.93 0.70 -11.73
N ASN A 4 -2.90 0.08 -11.13
CA ASN A 4 -1.96 -0.80 -11.83
C ASN A 4 -2.08 -2.24 -11.31
N GLY A 5 -3.25 -2.86 -11.52
CA GLY A 5 -3.58 -4.22 -11.08
C GLY A 5 -5.03 -4.33 -10.62
N ALA A 6 -5.66 -5.47 -10.89
CA ALA A 6 -7.01 -5.80 -10.45
C ALA A 6 -7.01 -6.27 -8.98
N THR A 7 -5.92 -6.93 -8.55
CA THR A 7 -5.81 -7.54 -7.22
C THR A 7 -4.77 -6.82 -6.33
N PRO A 8 -4.84 -7.00 -5.00
CA PRO A 8 -3.83 -6.46 -4.10
C PRO A 8 -2.41 -6.97 -4.42
N ASP A 9 -2.26 -8.24 -4.79
CA ASP A 9 -0.98 -8.84 -5.17
C ASP A 9 -0.36 -8.19 -6.41
N GLU A 10 -1.13 -7.95 -7.47
CA GLU A 10 -0.67 -7.25 -8.68
C GLU A 10 -0.26 -5.81 -8.37
N ARG A 11 -1.08 -5.10 -7.60
CA ARG A 11 -0.82 -3.71 -7.20
C ARG A 11 0.43 -3.58 -6.34
N ILE A 12 0.62 -4.49 -5.39
CA ILE A 12 1.79 -4.54 -4.51
C ILE A 12 3.04 -4.90 -5.31
N THR A 13 2.96 -5.91 -6.18
CA THR A 13 4.05 -6.32 -7.07
C THR A 13 4.49 -5.17 -7.98
N TRP A 14 3.54 -4.45 -8.57
CA TRP A 14 3.83 -3.28 -9.39
C TRP A 14 4.53 -2.20 -8.57
N GLY A 15 4.02 -1.85 -7.39
CA GLY A 15 4.63 -0.82 -6.54
C GLY A 15 6.02 -1.19 -6.04
N PHE A 16 6.22 -2.46 -5.68
CA PHE A 16 7.52 -2.99 -5.29
C PHE A 16 8.54 -2.86 -6.42
N ARG A 17 8.15 -3.23 -7.66
CA ARG A 17 9.02 -3.09 -8.83
C ARG A 17 9.34 -1.63 -9.15
N CYS A 18 8.38 -0.72 -8.98
CA CYS A 18 8.63 0.70 -9.18
C CYS A 18 9.63 1.27 -8.16
N ALA A 19 9.61 0.80 -6.92
CA ALA A 19 10.53 1.27 -5.89
C ALA A 19 11.91 0.60 -5.96
N VAL A 20 11.97 -0.73 -6.06
CA VAL A 20 13.20 -1.53 -5.87
C VAL A 20 13.74 -2.09 -7.20
N ALA A 21 13.15 -1.73 -8.34
CA ALA A 21 13.54 -2.20 -9.69
C ALA A 21 13.57 -3.74 -9.89
N ARG A 22 12.98 -4.52 -8.99
CA ARG A 22 12.85 -5.98 -9.07
C ARG A 22 11.46 -6.45 -8.66
N VAL A 23 11.14 -7.71 -8.95
CA VAL A 23 9.94 -8.34 -8.40
C VAL A 23 10.15 -8.74 -6.93
N PRO A 24 9.12 -8.65 -6.07
CA PRO A 24 9.21 -9.16 -4.71
C PRO A 24 9.37 -10.68 -4.73
N LYS A 25 10.14 -11.22 -3.79
CA LYS A 25 10.20 -12.65 -3.54
C LYS A 25 8.83 -13.11 -3.01
N PRO A 26 8.46 -14.39 -3.19
CA PRO A 26 7.18 -14.90 -2.69
C PRO A 26 6.95 -14.64 -1.20
N SER A 27 7.97 -14.78 -0.37
CA SER A 27 7.89 -14.49 1.07
C SER A 27 7.64 -13.01 1.38
N GLU A 28 8.28 -12.09 0.64
CA GLU A 28 8.08 -10.64 0.78
C GLU A 28 6.65 -10.27 0.39
N LEU A 29 6.17 -10.82 -0.74
CA LEU A 29 4.82 -10.56 -1.23
C LEU A 29 3.76 -11.04 -0.22
N VAL A 30 3.92 -12.23 0.34
CA VAL A 30 3.01 -12.76 1.39
C VAL A 30 2.96 -11.83 2.61
N VAL A 31 4.10 -11.31 3.07
CA VAL A 31 4.16 -10.39 4.20
C VAL A 31 3.47 -9.06 3.89
N LEU A 32 3.69 -8.52 2.69
CA LEU A 32 3.08 -7.26 2.26
C LEU A 32 1.55 -7.39 2.09
N ILE A 33 1.07 -8.49 1.50
CA ILE A 33 -0.37 -8.78 1.37
C ILE A 33 -1.00 -8.96 2.75
N SER A 34 -0.39 -9.77 3.61
CA SER A 34 -0.89 -9.95 4.99
C SER A 34 -0.94 -8.63 5.75
N GLY A 35 0.05 -7.76 5.53
CA GLY A 35 0.10 -6.41 6.10
C GLY A 35 -0.98 -5.49 5.52
N TYR A 36 -1.31 -5.63 4.24
CA TYR A 36 -2.41 -4.92 3.58
C TYR A 36 -3.75 -5.32 4.19
N GLU A 37 -4.06 -6.62 4.24
CA GLU A 37 -5.33 -7.15 4.73
C GLU A 37 -5.61 -6.76 6.18
N ARG A 38 -4.61 -6.87 7.06
CA ARG A 38 -4.73 -6.44 8.46
C ARG A 38 -5.09 -4.96 8.58
N ARG A 39 -4.48 -4.11 7.75
CA ARG A 39 -4.72 -2.66 7.77
C ARG A 39 -6.06 -2.32 7.12
N LEU A 40 -6.44 -3.02 6.06
CA LEU A 40 -7.75 -2.90 5.44
C LEU A 40 -8.85 -3.21 6.45
N ALA A 41 -8.76 -4.33 7.16
CA ALA A 41 -9.71 -4.70 8.20
C ALA A 41 -9.82 -3.61 9.30
N LYS A 42 -8.68 -3.05 9.72
CA LYS A 42 -8.65 -1.95 10.70
C LYS A 42 -9.29 -0.66 10.16
N PHE A 43 -9.06 -0.31 8.90
CA PHE A 43 -9.64 0.88 8.29
C PHE A 43 -11.13 0.73 7.98
N VAL A 44 -11.58 -0.45 7.59
CA VAL A 44 -13.00 -0.78 7.45
C VAL A 44 -13.71 -0.71 8.81
N ALA A 45 -13.10 -1.26 9.87
CA ALA A 45 -13.65 -1.17 11.22
C ALA A 45 -13.59 0.25 11.81
N THR A 46 -12.69 1.11 11.33
CA THR A 46 -12.56 2.50 11.80
C THR A 46 -12.23 3.45 10.63
N PRO A 47 -13.23 3.86 9.84
CA PRO A 47 -13.03 4.70 8.66
C PRO A 47 -12.40 6.07 8.97
N LYS A 48 -12.59 6.58 10.19
CA LYS A 48 -11.94 7.82 10.67
C LYS A 48 -10.41 7.74 10.57
N ASN A 49 -9.82 6.59 10.84
CA ASN A 49 -8.37 6.41 10.75
C ASN A 49 -7.88 6.45 9.29
N ALA A 50 -8.68 5.96 8.34
CA ALA A 50 -8.38 6.05 6.92
C ALA A 50 -8.40 7.52 6.46
N ALA A 51 -9.43 8.27 6.85
CA ALA A 51 -9.54 9.69 6.54
C ALA A 51 -8.40 10.52 7.14
N LEU A 52 -8.00 10.24 8.40
CA LEU A 52 -6.87 10.91 9.04
C LEU A 52 -5.55 10.64 8.32
N LEU A 53 -5.31 9.40 7.89
CA LEU A 53 -4.10 9.05 7.14
C LEU A 53 -4.09 9.71 5.76
N LEU A 54 -5.20 9.63 5.03
CA LEU A 54 -5.30 10.19 3.69
C LEU A 54 -5.30 11.73 3.69
N GLY A 55 -5.77 12.34 4.77
CA GLY A 55 -5.74 13.80 4.97
C GLY A 55 -4.36 14.38 5.29
N GLN A 56 -3.35 13.55 5.60
CA GLN A 56 -1.97 14.00 5.79
C GLN A 56 -1.21 14.21 4.48
N GLY A 57 -1.76 13.77 3.33
CA GLY A 57 -1.12 13.94 2.04
C GLY A 57 -1.27 15.36 1.47
N GLU A 58 -0.29 15.79 0.67
CA GLU A 58 -0.29 17.11 0.01
C GLU A 58 -1.27 17.20 -1.18
N THR A 59 -1.79 16.05 -1.64
CA THR A 59 -2.73 15.96 -2.77
C THR A 59 -4.12 15.59 -2.29
N LYS A 60 -5.15 16.12 -2.95
CA LYS A 60 -6.55 15.74 -2.69
C LYS A 60 -6.74 14.24 -2.84
N VAL A 61 -7.37 13.64 -1.83
CA VAL A 61 -7.72 12.22 -1.83
C VAL A 61 -8.66 11.93 -2.99
N SER A 62 -8.26 11.02 -3.87
CA SER A 62 -9.12 10.58 -4.97
C SER A 62 -10.35 9.86 -4.44
N GLN A 63 -11.54 10.34 -4.85
CA GLN A 63 -12.82 9.71 -4.51
C GLN A 63 -13.14 8.52 -5.42
N ALA A 64 -12.30 8.24 -6.43
CA ALA A 64 -12.50 7.13 -7.37
C ALA A 64 -12.24 5.75 -6.74
N PHE A 65 -11.65 5.70 -5.54
CA PHE A 65 -11.30 4.46 -4.85
C PHE A 65 -11.91 4.41 -3.47
N ASP A 66 -12.16 3.19 -2.98
CA ASP A 66 -12.52 2.98 -1.58
C ASP A 66 -11.41 3.54 -0.67
N GLN A 67 -11.80 4.39 0.28
CA GLN A 67 -10.85 5.10 1.13
C GLN A 67 -10.10 4.14 2.07
N SER A 68 -10.73 3.05 2.50
CA SER A 68 -10.08 2.06 3.37
C SER A 68 -9.02 1.27 2.60
N GLN A 69 -9.33 0.88 1.36
CA GLN A 69 -8.37 0.23 0.46
C GLN A 69 -7.22 1.17 0.10
N LEU A 70 -7.51 2.45 -0.18
CA LEU A 70 -6.51 3.44 -0.49
C LEU A 70 -5.57 3.67 0.71
N ALA A 71 -6.11 3.86 1.92
CA ALA A 71 -5.33 4.03 3.14
C ALA A 71 -4.46 2.79 3.46
N ALA A 72 -5.01 1.59 3.29
CA ALA A 72 -4.26 0.35 3.45
C ALA A 72 -3.09 0.27 2.45
N MET A 73 -3.34 0.60 1.17
CA MET A 73 -2.33 0.59 0.12
C MET A 73 -1.25 1.66 0.34
N THR A 74 -1.62 2.87 0.79
CA THR A 74 -0.67 3.92 1.19
C THR A 74 0.28 3.42 2.27
N THR A 75 -0.24 2.67 3.25
CA THR A 75 0.61 2.12 4.31
C THR A 75 1.56 1.05 3.77
N VAL A 76 1.13 0.21 2.82
CA VAL A 76 2.02 -0.74 2.16
C VAL A 76 3.10 -0.03 1.34
N ALA A 77 2.74 1.03 0.61
CA ALA A 77 3.70 1.85 -0.10
C ALA A 77 4.76 2.43 0.87
N ASN A 78 4.35 2.94 2.02
CA ASN A 78 5.28 3.40 3.06
C ASN A 78 6.20 2.28 3.56
N VAL A 79 5.71 1.05 3.73
CA VAL A 79 6.56 -0.09 4.10
C VAL A 79 7.59 -0.37 3.01
N ILE A 80 7.19 -0.40 1.74
CA ILE A 80 8.10 -0.61 0.60
C ILE A 80 9.16 0.50 0.56
N LEU A 81 8.76 1.75 0.78
CA LEU A 81 9.66 2.91 0.78
C LEU A 81 10.63 2.95 1.97
N ASN A 82 10.36 2.18 3.02
CA ASN A 82 11.25 2.04 4.18
C ASN A 82 12.05 0.72 4.17
N LEU A 83 12.05 -0.03 3.05
CA LEU A 83 12.90 -1.22 2.95
C LEU A 83 14.36 -0.81 2.88
N ASP A 84 15.21 -1.50 3.64
CA ASP A 84 16.66 -1.26 3.68
C ASP A 84 17.31 -1.33 2.28
N GLU A 85 16.77 -2.19 1.41
CA GLU A 85 17.20 -2.33 0.02
C GLU A 85 16.92 -1.09 -0.85
N LEU A 86 15.99 -0.21 -0.44
CA LEU A 86 15.76 1.09 -1.08
C LEU A 86 16.65 2.19 -0.46
N ILE A 87 17.03 2.06 0.80
CA ILE A 87 17.76 3.09 1.55
C ILE A 87 19.28 2.94 1.39
N ASN A 88 19.79 1.71 1.29
CA ASN A 88 21.22 1.41 1.37
C ASN A 88 21.85 0.88 0.06
N LYS A 89 21.10 0.78 -1.04
CA LYS A 89 21.61 0.41 -2.36
C LYS A 89 21.30 1.48 -3.39
#